data_AF-A0A6F9A2Y2-F1
#
_entry.id   AF-A0A6F9A2Y2-F1
#
_cell.length_a   1.000
_cell.length_b   1.000
_cell.length_c   1.000
_cell.angle_alpha   90.00
_cell.angle_beta   90.00
_cell.angle_gamma   90.00
#
_symmetry.space_group_name_H-M   'P 1'
#
loop_
_entity.id
_entity.type
_entity.pdbx_description
1 polymer ?
#
loop_
_entity_poly.entity_id
_entity_poly.type
_entity_poly.pdbx_seq_one_letter_code
_entity_poly.pdbx_strand_id
1 'polypeptide(L)'
;MYEIMNDIKKGIQYAFQTQNNMTIAMSGSGHAAMECAVFNAIEPGESVLVAVNGIWGERVADIAERMGANVHRMVKAPGGIFTIEEIKKALAKHKPVLFFLTHGESSAGLAHPVDGIGDLCRKHNTLFLVDTVASLGATPIFMDQQSKKTSNLG
;
A
#
# COMPACT_ATOMS: atom_id res chain seq x y z
N MET A 1 -11.75 -8.96 27.68
CA MET A 1 -10.61 -9.05 26.73
C MET A 1 -11.10 -8.89 25.28
N TYR A 2 -12.06 -9.69 24.82
CA TYR A 2 -12.60 -9.57 23.45
C TYR A 2 -13.33 -8.26 23.14
N GLU A 3 -13.98 -7.63 24.13
CA GLU A 3 -14.66 -6.34 23.93
C GLU A 3 -13.69 -5.21 23.54
N ILE A 4 -12.55 -5.10 24.21
CA ILE A 4 -11.54 -4.09 23.90
C ILE A 4 -11.02 -4.27 22.47
N MET A 5 -10.79 -5.53 22.03
CA MET A 5 -10.36 -5.82 20.66
C MET A 5 -11.42 -5.41 19.63
N ASN A 6 -12.71 -5.62 19.93
CA ASN A 6 -13.81 -5.22 19.07
C ASN A 6 -13.91 -3.70 18.93
N ASP A 7 -13.70 -2.96 20.02
CA ASP A 7 -13.74 -1.50 19.98
C ASP A 7 -12.51 -0.91 19.28
N ILE A 8 -11.33 -1.51 19.46
CA ILE A 8 -10.13 -1.18 18.67
C ILE A 8 -10.41 -1.40 17.18
N LYS A 9 -11.00 -2.54 16.80
CA LYS A 9 -11.38 -2.81 15.41
C LYS A 9 -12.27 -1.70 14.84
N LYS A 10 -13.33 -1.29 15.55
CA LYS A 10 -14.20 -0.18 15.11
C LYS A 10 -13.42 1.13 14.94
N GLY A 11 -12.49 1.42 15.84
CA GLY A 11 -11.63 2.61 15.74
C GLY A 11 -10.72 2.57 14.51
N ILE A 12 -10.10 1.43 14.22
CA ILE A 12 -9.27 1.24 13.02
C ILE A 12 -10.12 1.35 11.75
N GLN A 13 -11.29 0.71 11.73
CA GLN A 13 -12.24 0.80 10.62
C GLN A 13 -12.66 2.24 10.34
N TYR A 14 -12.92 3.02 11.40
CA TYR A 14 -13.18 4.45 11.28
C TYR A 14 -11.95 5.21 10.74
N ALA A 15 -10.75 4.98 11.29
CA ALA A 15 -9.55 5.68 10.84
C ALA A 15 -9.22 5.42 9.35
N PHE A 16 -9.41 4.19 8.88
CA PHE A 16 -9.19 3.80 7.48
C PHE A 16 -10.41 4.02 6.57
N GLN A 17 -11.57 4.38 7.14
CA GLN A 17 -12.85 4.46 6.43
C GLN A 17 -13.14 3.18 5.63
N THR A 18 -13.09 2.04 6.32
CA THR A 18 -13.35 0.71 5.76
C THR A 18 -14.41 -0.05 6.55
N GLN A 19 -15.17 -0.90 5.86
CA GLN A 19 -16.10 -1.87 6.44
C GLN A 19 -15.52 -3.29 6.45
N ASN A 20 -14.22 -3.46 6.13
CA ASN A 20 -13.60 -4.77 6.07
C ASN A 20 -13.69 -5.49 7.44
N ASN A 21 -14.25 -6.69 7.45
CA ASN A 21 -14.36 -7.48 8.67
C ASN A 21 -13.02 -7.98 9.18
N MET A 22 -12.03 -8.14 8.29
CA MET A 22 -10.66 -8.51 8.62
C MET A 22 -9.83 -7.27 8.94
N THR A 23 -10.21 -6.55 9.99
CA THR A 23 -9.47 -5.40 10.51
C THR A 23 -8.98 -5.73 11.92
N ILE A 24 -7.67 -5.85 12.06
CA ILE A 24 -6.99 -6.25 13.30
C ILE A 24 -5.74 -5.42 13.52
N ALA A 25 -5.31 -5.30 14.79
CA ALA A 25 -4.02 -4.72 15.14
C ALA A 25 -2.95 -5.82 15.16
N MET A 26 -1.75 -5.49 14.69
CA MET A 26 -0.59 -6.37 14.79
C MET A 26 0.19 -6.09 16.06
N SER A 27 0.59 -7.15 16.77
CA SER A 27 1.41 -7.04 17.98
C SER A 27 2.88 -6.80 17.62
N GLY A 28 3.19 -5.56 17.22
CA GLY A 28 4.53 -5.17 16.79
C GLY A 28 4.58 -3.73 16.28
N SER A 29 5.74 -3.33 15.75
CA SER A 29 5.90 -2.02 15.10
C SER A 29 5.23 -1.98 13.72
N GLY A 30 5.21 -0.81 13.08
CA GLY A 30 4.73 -0.69 11.69
C GLY A 30 5.44 -1.63 10.70
N HIS A 31 6.72 -1.95 10.94
CA HIS A 31 7.44 -2.92 10.12
C HIS A 31 6.89 -4.34 10.28
N ALA A 32 6.48 -4.74 11.49
CA ALA A 32 5.87 -6.05 11.70
C ALA A 32 4.53 -6.17 10.96
N ALA A 33 3.76 -5.08 10.87
CA ALA A 33 2.54 -5.03 10.07
C ALA A 33 2.81 -5.08 8.55
N MET A 34 3.85 -4.37 8.08
CA MET A 34 4.32 -4.41 6.70
C MET A 34 4.74 -5.84 6.30
N GLU A 35 5.59 -6.47 7.11
CA GLU A 35 5.99 -7.87 6.90
C GLU A 35 4.77 -8.78 6.88
N CYS A 36 3.89 -8.71 7.89
CA CYS A 36 2.67 -9.53 7.94
C CYS A 36 1.84 -9.41 6.65
N ALA A 37 1.64 -8.19 6.14
CA ALA A 37 0.88 -7.96 4.92
C ALA A 37 1.56 -8.58 3.69
N VAL A 38 2.87 -8.41 3.54
CA VAL A 38 3.62 -8.99 2.41
C VAL A 38 3.66 -10.52 2.51
N PHE A 39 3.95 -11.07 3.70
CA PHE A 39 4.03 -12.52 3.94
C PHE A 39 2.76 -13.29 3.60
N ASN A 40 1.59 -12.66 3.77
CA ASN A 40 0.30 -13.30 3.48
C ASN A 40 -0.18 -13.05 2.04
N ALA A 41 0.49 -12.17 1.28
CA ALA A 41 0.03 -11.75 -0.04
C ALA A 41 0.85 -12.32 -1.20
N ILE A 42 2.04 -12.89 -0.95
CA ILE A 42 2.96 -13.35 -1.99
C ILE A 42 3.49 -14.75 -1.70
N GLU A 43 3.66 -15.53 -2.75
CA GLU A 43 4.35 -16.82 -2.76
C GLU A 43 5.71 -16.73 -3.49
N PRO A 44 6.67 -17.62 -3.20
CA PRO A 44 7.95 -17.65 -3.92
C PRO A 44 7.77 -17.80 -5.44
N GLY A 45 8.49 -16.99 -6.21
CA GLY A 45 8.43 -16.95 -7.67
C GLY A 45 7.33 -16.04 -8.24
N GLU A 46 6.43 -15.50 -7.42
CA GLU A 46 5.40 -14.56 -7.90
C GLU A 46 5.99 -13.19 -8.25
N SER A 47 5.37 -12.50 -9.21
CA SER A 47 5.77 -11.17 -9.66
C SER A 47 5.24 -10.10 -8.70
N VAL A 48 6.11 -9.23 -8.20
CA VAL A 48 5.76 -8.13 -7.28
C VAL A 48 6.25 -6.82 -7.86
N LEU A 49 5.40 -5.79 -7.86
CA LEU A 49 5.75 -4.45 -8.29
C LEU A 49 5.83 -3.52 -7.08
N VAL A 50 6.90 -2.73 -6.99
CA VAL A 50 7.14 -1.83 -5.86
C VAL A 50 7.44 -0.43 -6.37
N ALA A 51 6.67 0.56 -5.91
CA ALA A 51 6.98 1.97 -6.11
C ALA A 51 8.05 2.41 -5.10
N VAL A 52 9.22 2.81 -5.60
CA VAL A 52 10.38 3.20 -4.81
C VAL A 52 10.69 4.68 -5.07
N ASN A 53 10.26 5.52 -4.14
CA ASN A 53 10.51 6.96 -4.10
C ASN A 53 11.00 7.39 -2.70
N GLY A 54 11.55 6.45 -1.94
CA GLY A 54 12.11 6.61 -0.60
C GLY A 54 12.38 5.25 0.06
N ILE A 55 12.73 5.27 1.35
CA ILE A 55 13.24 4.10 2.07
C ILE A 55 12.20 2.99 2.25
N TRP A 56 10.90 3.30 2.30
CA TRP A 56 9.87 2.30 2.59
C TRP A 56 9.57 1.41 1.37
N GLY A 57 9.69 1.97 0.17
CA GLY A 57 9.69 1.17 -1.06
C GLY A 57 10.87 0.21 -1.11
N GLU A 58 12.08 0.67 -0.77
CA GLU A 58 13.26 -0.21 -0.71
C GLU A 58 13.09 -1.32 0.34
N ARG A 59 12.51 -1.00 1.49
CA ARG A 59 12.25 -1.98 2.56
C ARG A 59 11.33 -3.10 2.09
N VAL A 60 10.21 -2.77 1.42
CA VAL A 60 9.29 -3.81 0.91
C VAL A 60 9.92 -4.62 -0.21
N ALA A 61 10.74 -3.99 -1.06
CA ALA A 61 11.45 -4.72 -2.09
C ALA A 61 12.42 -5.76 -1.50
N ASP A 62 13.20 -5.41 -0.46
CA ASP A 62 14.08 -6.35 0.26
C ASP A 62 13.29 -7.48 0.94
N ILE A 63 12.16 -7.18 1.60
CA ILE A 63 11.29 -8.20 2.20
C ILE A 63 10.78 -9.19 1.14
N ALA A 64 10.25 -8.68 0.03
CA ALA A 64 9.70 -9.52 -1.03
C ALA A 64 10.77 -10.37 -1.74
N GLU A 65 11.98 -9.84 -1.95
CA GLU A 65 13.10 -10.60 -2.49
C GLU A 65 13.53 -11.74 -1.55
N ARG A 66 13.58 -11.48 -0.23
CA ARG A 66 13.90 -12.50 0.77
C ARG A 66 12.86 -13.62 0.84
N MET A 67 11.62 -13.32 0.47
CA MET A 67 10.55 -14.31 0.31
C MET A 67 10.65 -15.12 -1.00
N GLY A 68 11.60 -14.77 -1.89
CA GLY A 68 11.80 -15.45 -3.17
C GLY A 68 10.89 -14.92 -4.29
N ALA A 69 10.27 -13.75 -4.14
CA ALA A 69 9.46 -13.15 -5.20
C ALA A 69 10.32 -12.53 -6.31
N ASN A 70 9.75 -12.44 -7.51
CA ASN A 70 10.31 -11.73 -8.64
C ASN A 70 9.97 -10.23 -8.53
N VAL A 71 10.83 -9.45 -7.88
CA VAL A 71 10.58 -8.04 -7.58
C VAL A 71 10.94 -7.12 -8.74
N HIS A 72 9.99 -6.27 -9.11
CA HIS A 72 10.11 -5.22 -10.10
C HIS A 72 9.98 -3.86 -9.42
N ARG A 73 11.02 -3.03 -9.53
CA ARG A 73 11.05 -1.70 -8.90
C ARG A 73 10.74 -0.61 -9.93
N MET A 74 9.77 0.24 -9.62
CA MET A 74 9.63 1.54 -10.25
C MET A 74 10.40 2.54 -9.39
N VAL A 75 11.44 3.18 -9.94
CA VAL A 75 12.33 4.04 -9.14
C VAL A 75 12.18 5.50 -9.54
N LYS A 76 12.04 6.37 -8.54
CA LYS A 76 12.18 7.83 -8.67
C LYS A 76 13.11 8.35 -7.57
N ALA A 77 13.65 9.54 -7.80
CA ALA A 77 14.36 10.25 -6.75
C ALA A 77 13.44 10.46 -5.53
N PRO A 78 14.00 10.54 -4.30
CA PRO A 78 13.23 10.86 -3.10
C PRO A 78 12.29 12.05 -3.31
N GLY A 79 11.02 11.87 -2.99
CA GLY A 79 9.97 12.90 -3.16
C GLY A 79 9.31 12.90 -4.53
N GLY A 80 9.71 12.02 -5.45
CA GLY A 80 9.06 11.84 -6.75
C GLY A 80 7.69 11.15 -6.65
N ILE A 81 6.75 11.57 -7.52
CA ILE A 81 5.41 10.97 -7.66
C ILE A 81 5.35 10.10 -8.92
N PHE A 82 4.79 8.91 -8.80
CA PHE A 82 4.44 8.05 -9.93
C PHE A 82 3.06 8.41 -10.47
N THR A 83 3.00 8.73 -11.75
CA THR A 83 1.76 9.01 -12.46
C THR A 83 0.97 7.72 -12.70
N ILE A 84 -0.35 7.85 -12.85
CA ILE A 84 -1.24 6.73 -13.21
C ILE A 84 -0.77 6.02 -14.49
N GLU A 85 -0.27 6.75 -15.48
CA GLU A 85 0.21 6.15 -16.73
C GLU A 85 1.52 5.38 -16.55
N GLU A 86 2.44 5.85 -15.70
CA GLU A 86 3.65 5.10 -15.35
C GLU A 86 3.29 3.78 -14.64
N ILE A 87 2.37 3.84 -13.67
CA ILE A 87 1.89 2.67 -12.94
C ILE A 87 1.19 1.70 -13.89
N LYS A 88 0.32 2.20 -14.77
CA LYS A 88 -0.40 1.38 -15.77
C LYS A 88 0.56 0.64 -16.68
N LYS A 89 1.59 1.31 -17.19
CA LYS A 89 2.62 0.67 -18.04
C LYS A 89 3.36 -0.42 -17.27
N ALA A 90 3.71 -0.16 -16.02
CA ALA A 90 4.41 -1.12 -15.18
C ALA A 90 3.54 -2.35 -14.86
N LEU A 91 2.27 -2.15 -14.46
CA LEU A 91 1.31 -3.23 -14.23
C LEU A 91 1.10 -4.09 -15.48
N ALA A 92 0.91 -3.48 -16.65
CA ALA A 92 0.74 -4.21 -17.91
C ALA A 92 1.99 -5.02 -18.31
N LYS A 93 3.18 -4.46 -18.07
CA LYS A 93 4.46 -5.09 -18.39
C LYS A 93 4.78 -6.27 -17.47
N HIS A 94 4.60 -6.07 -16.17
CA HIS A 94 5.10 -7.00 -15.14
C HIS A 94 4.03 -7.95 -14.61
N LYS A 95 2.75 -7.65 -14.82
CA LYS A 95 1.59 -8.45 -14.38
C LYS A 95 1.75 -8.98 -12.94
N PRO A 96 2.03 -8.09 -11.97
CA PRO A 96 2.34 -8.51 -10.62
C PRO A 96 1.09 -9.01 -9.88
N VAL A 97 1.26 -9.92 -8.94
CA VAL A 97 0.20 -10.31 -7.99
C VAL A 97 -0.02 -9.23 -6.94
N LEU A 98 1.03 -8.46 -6.62
CA LEU A 98 1.03 -7.39 -5.63
C LEU A 98 1.70 -6.12 -6.19
N PHE A 99 1.04 -4.99 -6.04
CA PHE A 99 1.63 -3.66 -6.19
C PHE A 99 1.71 -2.96 -4.84
N PHE A 100 2.91 -2.58 -4.42
CA PHE A 100 3.16 -1.82 -3.20
C PHE A 100 3.44 -0.35 -3.47
N LEU A 101 2.86 0.52 -2.65
CA LEU A 101 3.15 1.95 -2.64
C LEU A 101 3.07 2.54 -1.24
N THR A 102 4.03 3.40 -0.89
CA THR A 102 3.99 4.17 0.35
C THR A 102 3.20 5.46 0.16
N HIS A 103 2.08 5.62 0.87
CA HIS A 103 1.28 6.84 0.83
C HIS A 103 2.02 7.99 1.52
N GLY A 104 2.52 7.77 2.74
CA GLY A 104 3.34 8.73 3.47
C GLY A 104 4.81 8.32 3.48
N GLU A 105 5.58 8.76 2.51
CA GLU A 105 7.02 8.48 2.44
C GLU A 105 7.80 9.44 3.33
N SER A 106 7.96 9.05 4.59
CA SER A 106 8.55 9.91 5.63
C SER A 106 10.05 10.20 5.43
N SER A 107 10.79 9.35 4.71
CA SER A 107 12.20 9.64 4.41
C SER A 107 12.39 10.78 3.41
N ALA A 108 11.35 11.10 2.64
CA ALA A 108 11.34 12.16 1.65
C ALA A 108 10.31 13.27 1.93
N GLY A 109 9.51 13.13 2.98
CA GLY A 109 8.45 14.09 3.33
C GLY A 109 7.33 14.18 2.27
N LEU A 110 7.00 13.07 1.61
CA LEU A 110 6.04 13.03 0.52
C LEU A 110 4.73 12.32 0.91
N ALA A 111 3.59 12.92 0.59
CA ALA A 111 2.29 12.25 0.54
C ALA A 111 1.94 11.90 -0.92
N HIS A 112 2.12 10.64 -1.31
CA HIS A 112 1.86 10.19 -2.68
C HIS A 112 0.35 9.97 -2.91
N PRO A 113 -0.28 10.58 -3.94
CA PRO A 113 -1.70 10.38 -4.19
C PRO A 113 -2.02 8.93 -4.56
N VAL A 114 -3.08 8.37 -3.99
CA VAL A 114 -3.51 6.97 -4.22
C VAL A 114 -4.83 6.82 -4.97
N ASP A 115 -5.52 7.93 -5.22
CA ASP A 115 -6.80 7.96 -5.95
C ASP A 115 -6.72 7.29 -7.33
N GLY A 116 -7.61 6.35 -7.58
CA GLY A 116 -7.74 5.65 -8.86
C GLY A 116 -6.71 4.54 -9.12
N ILE A 117 -5.67 4.42 -8.28
CA ILE A 117 -4.68 3.32 -8.39
C ILE A 117 -5.34 1.98 -8.07
N GLY A 118 -6.24 1.93 -7.08
CA GLY A 118 -6.96 0.70 -6.73
C GLY A 118 -7.80 0.13 -7.89
N ASP A 119 -8.50 1.00 -8.65
CA ASP A 119 -9.23 0.59 -9.85
C ASP A 119 -8.31 0.08 -10.95
N LEU A 120 -7.15 0.72 -11.09
CA LEU A 120 -6.15 0.31 -12.06
C LEU A 120 -5.58 -1.08 -11.71
N CYS A 121 -5.30 -1.36 -10.44
CA CYS A 121 -4.80 -2.65 -9.98
C CYS A 121 -5.86 -3.75 -10.15
N ARG A 122 -7.14 -3.46 -9.84
CA ARG A 122 -8.25 -4.38 -10.10
C ARG A 122 -8.34 -4.82 -11.57
N LYS A 123 -8.17 -3.90 -12.51
CA LYS A 123 -8.17 -4.21 -13.96
C LYS A 123 -7.04 -5.15 -14.39
N HIS A 124 -5.96 -5.24 -13.61
CA HIS A 124 -4.81 -6.09 -13.87
C HIS A 124 -4.77 -7.34 -12.98
N ASN A 125 -5.83 -7.60 -12.18
CA ASN A 125 -5.87 -8.68 -11.20
C ASN A 125 -4.68 -8.61 -10.20
N THR A 126 -4.34 -7.40 -9.77
CA THR A 126 -3.23 -7.11 -8.87
C THR A 126 -3.78 -6.62 -7.52
N LEU A 127 -3.28 -7.16 -6.41
CA LEU A 127 -3.52 -6.64 -5.07
C LEU A 127 -2.79 -5.30 -4.89
N PHE A 128 -3.48 -4.32 -4.31
CA PHE A 128 -2.87 -3.01 -4.02
C PHE A 128 -2.63 -2.86 -2.52
N LEU A 129 -1.36 -2.85 -2.12
CA LEU A 129 -0.93 -2.68 -0.73
C LEU A 129 -0.36 -1.28 -0.52
N VAL A 130 -0.89 -0.57 0.47
CA VAL A 130 -0.55 0.83 0.74
C VAL A 130 -0.02 0.97 2.17
N ASP A 131 1.18 1.52 2.31
CA ASP A 131 1.70 1.92 3.62
C ASP A 131 1.21 3.34 3.98
N THR A 132 0.44 3.43 5.07
CA THR A 132 -0.10 4.68 5.59
C THR A 132 0.46 5.06 6.97
N VAL A 133 1.51 4.39 7.48
CA VAL A 133 2.04 4.58 8.85
C VAL A 133 2.32 6.05 9.17
N ALA A 134 2.94 6.78 8.24
CA ALA A 134 3.29 8.19 8.45
C ALA A 134 2.20 9.19 8.04
N SER A 135 1.07 8.73 7.49
CA SER A 135 0.07 9.61 6.84
C SER A 135 -1.35 9.47 7.38
N LEU A 136 -1.72 8.30 7.94
CA LEU A 136 -3.05 8.07 8.47
C LEU A 136 -3.38 9.09 9.57
N GLY A 137 -4.52 9.77 9.43
CA GLY A 137 -4.95 10.84 10.34
C GLY A 137 -4.41 12.23 9.98
N ALA A 138 -3.41 12.34 9.11
CA ALA A 138 -2.87 13.61 8.62
C ALA A 138 -3.35 13.93 7.19
N THR A 139 -3.60 12.92 6.37
CA THR A 139 -4.13 13.07 5.01
C THR A 139 -5.29 12.11 4.75
N PRO A 140 -6.20 12.45 3.81
CA PRO A 140 -7.39 11.62 3.58
C PRO A 140 -7.04 10.22 3.06
N ILE A 141 -7.59 9.20 3.71
CA ILE A 141 -7.57 7.80 3.27
C ILE A 141 -9.00 7.27 3.37
N PHE A 142 -9.51 6.77 2.26
CA PHE A 142 -10.83 6.17 2.12
C PHE A 142 -10.67 4.75 1.58
N MET A 143 -10.14 3.83 2.39
CA MET A 143 -9.64 2.52 1.94
C MET A 143 -10.61 1.78 0.99
N ASP A 144 -11.91 1.73 1.31
CA ASP A 144 -12.90 1.04 0.47
C ASP A 144 -13.29 1.84 -0.79
N GLN A 145 -13.18 3.17 -0.74
CA GLN A 145 -13.69 4.10 -1.76
C GLN A 145 -12.58 4.83 -2.53
N GLN A 146 -11.30 4.45 -2.37
CA GLN A 146 -10.13 5.02 -3.05
C GLN A 146 -10.07 4.69 -4.57
N SER A 147 -11.22 4.80 -5.22
CA SER A 147 -11.48 4.52 -6.64
C SER A 147 -11.63 5.81 -7.44
N LYS A 148 -12.14 6.88 -6.82
CA LYS A 148 -12.41 8.15 -7.50
C LYS A 148 -11.23 9.09 -7.32
N LYS A 149 -10.88 9.83 -8.38
CA LYS A 149 -10.28 11.17 -8.17
C LYS A 149 -11.23 11.88 -7.24
N THR A 150 -10.78 12.26 -6.06
CA THR A 150 -11.50 13.19 -5.21
C THR A 150 -11.39 14.57 -5.86
N SER A 151 -11.96 14.72 -7.07
CA SER A 151 -12.17 16.02 -7.69
C SER A 151 -13.22 16.74 -6.86
N ASN A 152 -12.79 17.82 -6.21
CA ASN A 152 -13.57 18.83 -5.52
C ASN A 152 -13.99 18.47 -4.08
N LEU A 153 -13.03 18.60 -3.16
CA LEU A 153 -13.28 19.20 -1.85
C LEU A 153 -12.51 20.52 -1.82
N GLY A 154 -13.11 21.52 -2.46
CA GLY A 154 -12.65 22.90 -2.61
C GLY A 154 -13.72 23.69 -3.35
#